data_AF-A0A932EZF1-F1
#
_entry.id   AF-A0A932EZF1-F1
#
_cell.length_a   1.000
_cell.length_b   1.000
_cell.length_c   1.000
_cell.angle_alpha   90.00
_cell.angle_beta   90.00
_cell.angle_gamma   90.00
#
_symmetry.space_group_name_H-M   'P 1'
#
loop_
_entity.id
_entity.type
_entity.pdbx_description
1 polymer ?
#
loop_
_entity_poly.entity_id
_entity_poly.type
_entity_poly.pdbx_seq_one_letter_code
_entity_poly.pdbx_strand_id
1 'polypeptide(L)'
;MTTRPRRGALGDPRPTRRAVSCGRPPGGGIGCDPAVLAASRARHPSAAGGPPPVERDACVGCGYASAAPATAARSVADLVALARRLLAPGGAARNADGLDRPPPAGCARFERVARLRDELHATANRVERVRLVDDPMIDAVRVRAARAASAVLSPGQVLHQLDLVSDRLVEVLGALTPGEWRRVARLGEGVITLDGLIDDVLHGARHDLLDLMEVEGGAPPA
;
A
#
# COMPACT_ATOMS: atom_id res chain seq x y z
N MET A 1 -46.35 -17.15 33.91
CA MET A 1 -46.69 -18.48 33.36
C MET A 1 -47.81 -18.27 32.34
N THR A 2 -47.47 -18.26 31.05
CA THR A 2 -48.45 -18.26 29.97
C THR A 2 -47.87 -18.98 28.78
N THR A 3 -48.68 -19.87 28.25
CA THR A 3 -48.37 -21.01 27.41
C THR A 3 -48.43 -20.65 25.93
N ARG A 4 -47.45 -21.16 25.15
CA ARG A 4 -47.38 -21.50 23.71
C ARG A 4 -48.58 -21.17 22.77
N PRO A 5 -48.31 -20.90 21.47
CA PRO A 5 -48.18 -22.04 20.54
C PRO A 5 -47.02 -21.99 19.53
N ARG A 6 -46.54 -23.20 19.22
CA ARG A 6 -45.77 -23.62 18.04
C ARG A 6 -46.69 -23.64 16.81
N ARG A 7 -46.17 -23.26 15.63
CA ARG A 7 -46.19 -24.04 14.36
C ARG A 7 -45.71 -23.18 13.19
N GLY A 8 -44.93 -23.78 12.29
CA GLY A 8 -44.54 -23.17 11.02
C GLY A 8 -43.28 -23.79 10.42
N ALA A 9 -43.33 -25.08 10.07
CA ALA A 9 -42.39 -25.73 9.15
C ALA A 9 -42.95 -25.58 7.73
N LEU A 10 -42.11 -25.15 6.77
CA LEU A 10 -42.27 -25.16 5.30
C LEU A 10 -41.16 -24.21 4.79
N GLY A 11 -40.23 -24.53 3.89
CA GLY A 11 -39.91 -25.70 3.10
C GLY A 11 -38.57 -25.39 2.41
N ASP A 12 -37.78 -26.43 2.19
CA ASP A 12 -36.47 -26.40 1.56
C ASP A 12 -36.65 -26.53 0.03
N PRO A 13 -36.04 -25.67 -0.80
CA PRO A 13 -35.67 -26.08 -2.15
C PRO A 13 -34.16 -25.92 -2.36
N ARG A 14 -33.44 -27.03 -2.22
CA ARG A 14 -32.08 -27.18 -2.73
C ARG A 14 -32.07 -27.01 -4.26
N PRO A 15 -31.27 -26.09 -4.83
CA PRO A 15 -30.96 -26.14 -6.25
C PRO A 15 -29.86 -27.16 -6.51
N THR A 16 -30.23 -28.29 -7.13
CA THR A 16 -29.30 -29.18 -7.83
C THR A 16 -28.71 -28.46 -9.04
N ARG A 17 -27.51 -27.90 -8.90
CA ARG A 17 -26.70 -27.47 -10.06
C ARG A 17 -25.92 -28.66 -10.59
N ARG A 18 -26.26 -29.01 -11.83
CA ARG A 18 -25.61 -29.96 -12.72
C ARG A 18 -24.08 -29.83 -12.72
N ALA A 19 -23.40 -30.96 -12.62
CA ALA A 19 -22.01 -31.08 -12.99
C ALA A 19 -21.85 -30.79 -14.50
N VAL A 20 -21.07 -29.77 -14.83
CA VAL A 20 -20.57 -29.55 -16.18
C VAL A 20 -19.39 -30.50 -16.37
N SER A 21 -19.62 -31.55 -17.15
CA SER A 21 -18.59 -32.44 -17.67
C SER A 21 -17.75 -31.66 -18.68
N CYS A 22 -16.60 -31.14 -18.26
CA CYS A 22 -15.57 -30.67 -19.18
C CYS A 22 -14.92 -31.88 -19.85
N GLY A 23 -15.24 -32.10 -21.12
CA GLY A 23 -14.58 -33.11 -21.95
C GLY A 23 -13.08 -32.87 -22.00
N ARG A 24 -12.31 -33.91 -21.63
CA ARG A 24 -10.86 -33.96 -21.72
C ARG A 24 -10.48 -34.10 -23.21
N PRO A 25 -9.73 -33.16 -23.82
CA PRO A 25 -9.20 -33.38 -25.16
C PRO A 25 -8.18 -34.54 -25.13
N PRO A 26 -8.17 -35.42 -26.14
CA PRO A 26 -7.20 -36.51 -26.21
C PRO A 26 -5.81 -35.94 -26.55
N GLY A 27 -4.84 -36.34 -25.72
CA GLY A 27 -3.41 -36.49 -26.03
C GLY A 27 -2.81 -35.59 -27.12
N GLY A 28 -2.61 -34.31 -26.82
CA GLY A 28 -1.63 -33.47 -27.50
C GLY A 28 -0.52 -33.14 -26.51
N GLY A 29 0.61 -33.86 -26.57
CA GLY A 29 1.79 -33.49 -25.79
C GLY A 29 2.22 -32.09 -26.20
N ILE A 30 2.11 -31.12 -25.29
CA ILE A 30 2.71 -29.80 -25.42
C ILE A 30 4.22 -30.02 -25.28
N GLY A 31 4.84 -30.47 -26.36
CA GLY A 31 6.28 -30.42 -26.51
C GLY A 31 6.65 -28.95 -26.54
N CYS A 32 7.25 -28.45 -25.47
CA CYS A 32 7.93 -27.17 -25.47
C CYS A 32 9.09 -27.28 -26.46
N ASP A 33 8.84 -26.89 -27.71
CA ASP A 33 9.86 -26.87 -28.75
C ASP A 33 10.99 -25.92 -28.30
N PRO A 34 12.21 -26.43 -28.03
CA PRO A 34 13.31 -25.60 -27.56
C PRO A 34 13.68 -24.50 -28.58
N ALA A 35 13.36 -24.68 -29.86
CA ALA A 35 13.56 -23.67 -30.89
C ALA A 35 12.56 -22.50 -30.75
N VAL A 36 11.32 -22.77 -30.33
CA VAL A 36 10.31 -21.74 -30.07
C VAL A 36 10.65 -20.95 -28.80
N LEU A 37 11.16 -21.60 -27.76
CA LEU A 37 11.67 -20.94 -26.56
C LEU A 37 12.92 -20.06 -26.86
N ALA A 38 13.83 -20.54 -27.71
CA ALA A 38 15.00 -19.77 -28.15
C ALA A 38 14.58 -18.56 -29.01
N ALA A 39 13.63 -18.73 -29.92
CA ALA A 39 13.12 -17.65 -30.77
C ALA A 39 12.27 -16.62 -30.00
N SER A 40 11.66 -17.00 -28.87
CA SER A 40 10.98 -16.07 -27.96
C SER A 40 11.99 -15.22 -27.18
N ARG A 41 13.12 -15.81 -26.75
CA ARG A 41 14.22 -15.06 -26.10
C ARG A 41 14.93 -14.09 -27.06
N ALA A 42 15.04 -14.44 -28.34
CA ALA A 42 15.67 -13.58 -29.34
C ALA A 42 14.82 -12.36 -29.75
N ARG A 43 13.50 -12.40 -29.54
CA ARG A 43 12.57 -11.29 -29.86
C ARG A 43 12.32 -10.32 -28.71
N HIS A 44 12.85 -10.61 -27.53
CA HIS A 44 12.88 -9.68 -26.39
C HIS A 44 14.33 -9.30 -26.10
N PRO A 45 14.84 -8.19 -26.65
CA PRO A 45 16.09 -7.60 -26.19
C PRO A 45 15.88 -6.97 -24.80
N SER A 46 15.65 -7.81 -23.79
CA SER A 46 15.57 -7.43 -22.38
C SER A 46 16.78 -7.99 -21.66
N ALA A 47 17.95 -7.38 -21.85
CA ALA A 47 19.12 -7.67 -21.02
C ALA A 47 20.16 -6.55 -20.91
N ALA A 48 20.16 -5.52 -21.76
CA ALA A 48 21.19 -4.50 -21.71
C ALA A 48 20.62 -3.13 -22.07
N GLY A 49 20.45 -2.26 -21.07
CA GLY A 49 20.12 -0.86 -21.29
C GLY A 49 18.72 -0.45 -20.86
N GLY A 50 18.26 -0.88 -19.68
CA GLY A 50 17.30 -0.04 -18.96
C GLY A 50 17.89 1.37 -18.84
N PRO A 51 17.07 2.44 -18.91
CA PRO A 51 17.57 3.80 -18.71
C PRO A 51 18.38 3.83 -17.40
N PRO A 52 19.50 4.56 -17.36
CA PRO A 52 20.28 4.67 -16.13
C PRO A 52 19.35 5.13 -15.01
N PRO A 53 19.52 4.59 -13.79
CA PRO A 53 18.73 5.04 -12.66
C PRO A 53 18.90 6.55 -12.56
N VAL A 54 17.79 7.28 -12.68
CA VAL A 54 17.81 8.73 -12.47
C VAL A 54 18.13 8.91 -10.99
N GLU A 55 19.36 9.29 -10.68
CA GLU A 55 19.74 9.70 -9.34
C GLU A 55 18.87 10.91 -9.00
N ARG A 56 17.91 10.70 -8.10
CA ARG A 56 17.09 11.79 -7.59
C ARG A 56 17.87 12.48 -6.48
N ASP A 57 18.24 13.72 -6.74
CA ASP A 57 18.82 14.60 -5.73
C ASP A 57 17.91 14.71 -4.50
N ALA A 58 18.51 14.98 -3.35
CA ALA A 58 17.77 15.21 -2.11
C ALA A 58 16.78 16.38 -2.31
N CYS A 59 15.56 16.22 -1.80
CA CYS A 59 14.54 17.26 -1.88
C CYS A 59 14.90 18.39 -0.91
N VAL A 60 15.25 19.56 -1.45
CA VAL A 60 15.64 20.76 -0.69
C VAL A 60 14.51 21.24 0.24
N GLY A 61 13.25 21.09 -0.17
CA GLY A 61 12.09 21.55 0.60
C GLY A 61 11.83 20.72 1.85
N CYS A 62 11.75 19.39 1.72
CA CYS A 62 11.39 18.55 2.87
C CYS A 62 12.59 17.88 3.55
N GLY A 63 13.81 17.99 3.00
CA GLY A 63 15.01 17.33 3.52
C GLY A 63 15.00 15.80 3.34
N TYR A 64 14.21 15.30 2.40
CA TYR A 64 14.17 13.87 2.06
C TYR A 64 15.34 13.51 1.16
N ALA A 65 16.16 12.58 1.62
CA ALA A 65 17.17 11.92 0.80
C ALA A 65 16.56 10.62 0.24
N SER A 66 16.84 10.34 -1.04
CA SER A 66 16.34 9.16 -1.76
C SER A 66 16.23 7.89 -0.90
N ALA A 67 15.17 7.11 -1.11
CA ALA A 67 14.99 5.79 -0.50
C ALA A 67 15.92 4.75 -1.14
N ALA A 68 17.21 4.90 -0.89
CA ALA A 68 18.17 3.85 -1.11
C ALA A 68 17.90 2.67 -0.15
N PRO A 69 18.38 1.45 -0.46
CA PRO A 69 18.23 0.28 0.42
C PRO A 69 18.65 0.55 1.87
N ALA A 70 19.70 1.36 2.07
CA ALA A 70 20.23 1.71 3.38
C ALA A 70 19.38 2.72 4.17
N THR A 71 18.51 3.49 3.51
CA THR A 71 17.78 4.62 4.13
C THR A 71 16.27 4.38 4.20
N ALA A 72 15.72 3.45 3.41
CA ALA A 72 14.27 3.26 3.32
C ALA A 72 13.59 2.95 4.66
N ALA A 73 14.16 2.08 5.50
CA ALA A 73 13.61 1.76 6.82
C ALA A 73 13.58 2.98 7.75
N ARG A 74 14.62 3.81 7.70
CA ARG A 74 14.68 5.07 8.45
C ARG A 74 13.62 6.06 7.95
N SER A 75 13.44 6.19 6.65
CA SER A 75 12.40 7.05 6.07
C SER A 75 10.99 6.61 6.50
N VAL A 76 10.72 5.30 6.59
CA VAL A 76 9.46 4.79 7.15
C VAL A 76 9.30 5.18 8.61
N ALA A 77 10.33 5.01 9.44
CA ALA A 77 10.30 5.40 10.85
C ALA A 77 10.07 6.92 11.04
N ASP A 78 10.70 7.75 10.21
CA ASP A 78 10.52 9.21 10.21
C ASP A 78 9.06 9.61 9.89
N LEU A 79 8.41 8.92 8.93
CA LEU A 79 6.99 9.13 8.63
C LEU A 79 6.09 8.75 9.81
N VAL A 80 6.35 7.63 10.47
CA VAL A 80 5.60 7.21 11.66
C VAL A 80 5.77 8.23 12.79
N ALA A 81 6.98 8.74 13.00
CA ALA A 81 7.23 9.78 14.00
C ALA A 81 6.49 11.10 13.67
N LEU A 82 6.44 11.50 12.40
CA LEU A 82 5.64 12.64 11.94
C LEU A 82 4.14 12.42 12.18
N ALA A 83 3.61 11.25 11.82
CA ALA A 83 2.21 10.90 12.02
C ALA A 83 1.82 10.93 13.52
N ARG A 84 2.68 10.42 14.40
CA ARG A 84 2.48 10.50 15.86
C ARG A 84 2.46 11.95 16.36
N ARG A 85 3.33 12.82 15.84
CA ARG A 85 3.32 14.25 16.18
C ARG A 85 2.04 14.93 15.74
N LEU A 86 1.56 14.66 14.53
CA LEU A 86 0.31 15.20 14.00
C LEU A 86 -0.93 14.79 14.79
N LEU A 87 -0.93 13.57 15.34
CA LEU A 87 -2.02 13.05 16.18
C LEU A 87 -1.74 13.17 17.68
N ALA A 88 -0.66 13.85 18.08
CA ALA A 88 -0.33 14.00 19.49
C ALA A 88 -1.43 14.79 20.22
N PRO A 89 -1.70 14.50 21.50
CA PRO A 89 -2.83 15.07 22.25
C PRO A 89 -2.80 16.60 22.47
N GLY A 90 -1.83 17.32 21.91
CA GLY A 90 -1.77 18.78 21.92
C GLY A 90 -2.49 19.45 20.73
N GLY A 91 -2.86 18.70 19.70
CA GLY A 91 -3.53 19.23 18.50
C GLY A 91 -4.94 18.68 18.24
N ALA A 92 -5.30 17.55 18.84
CA ALA A 92 -6.65 16.96 18.76
C ALA A 92 -7.35 17.16 20.11
N ALA A 93 -8.53 17.77 20.09
CA ALA A 93 -9.34 18.00 21.28
C ALA A 93 -9.54 16.67 22.04
N ARG A 94 -8.80 16.48 23.14
CA ARG A 94 -9.17 15.51 24.16
C ARG A 94 -10.52 15.97 24.69
N ASN A 95 -11.58 15.22 24.37
CA ASN A 95 -12.88 15.44 25.00
C ASN A 95 -12.74 15.17 26.51
N ALA A 96 -13.55 15.89 27.30
CA ALA A 96 -13.51 15.90 28.77
C ALA A 96 -13.58 14.50 29.44
N ASP A 97 -14.02 13.48 28.71
CA ASP A 97 -14.22 12.11 29.21
C ASP A 97 -12.98 11.20 29.08
N GLY A 98 -11.88 11.67 28.49
CA GLY A 98 -10.64 10.88 28.35
C GLY A 98 -10.72 9.67 27.40
N LEU A 99 -11.84 9.50 26.69
CA LEU A 99 -12.05 8.40 25.73
C LEU A 99 -11.58 8.78 24.33
N ASP A 100 -10.81 7.87 23.72
CA ASP A 100 -10.31 7.98 22.34
C ASP A 100 -11.47 7.69 21.35
N ARG A 101 -12.17 8.74 20.91
CA ARG A 101 -13.26 8.62 19.93
C ARG A 101 -12.73 8.90 18.51
N PRO A 102 -13.38 8.35 17.47
CA PRO A 102 -13.11 8.78 16.10
C PRO A 102 -13.24 10.31 16.00
N PRO A 103 -12.31 10.99 15.32
CA PRO A 103 -12.44 12.43 15.10
C PRO A 103 -13.65 12.72 14.21
N PRO A 104 -14.17 13.96 14.23
CA PRO A 104 -15.22 14.36 13.31
C PRO A 104 -14.77 14.12 11.86
N ALA A 105 -15.73 13.73 11.01
CA ALA A 105 -15.50 13.62 9.58
C ALA A 105 -14.93 14.95 9.02
N GLY A 106 -13.94 14.88 8.13
CA GLY A 106 -13.24 16.06 7.62
C GLY A 106 -12.03 16.50 8.44
N CYS A 107 -11.63 15.76 9.49
CA CYS A 107 -10.38 16.04 10.19
C CYS A 107 -9.17 15.71 9.30
N ALA A 108 -8.63 16.73 8.62
CA ALA A 108 -7.58 16.59 7.62
C ALA A 108 -6.33 15.84 8.14
N ARG A 109 -5.91 16.08 9.40
CA ARG A 109 -4.77 15.36 10.00
C ARG A 109 -5.04 13.86 10.13
N PHE A 110 -6.20 13.51 10.67
CA PHE A 110 -6.58 12.11 10.85
C PHE A 110 -6.74 11.40 9.51
N GLU A 111 -7.43 12.01 8.56
CA GLU A 111 -7.62 11.46 7.22
C GLU A 111 -6.28 11.23 6.51
N ARG A 112 -5.32 12.17 6.68
CA ARG A 112 -3.98 12.04 6.12
C ARG A 112 -3.18 10.90 6.72
N VAL A 113 -3.22 10.74 8.05
CA VAL A 113 -2.52 9.64 8.73
C VAL A 113 -3.16 8.29 8.41
N ALA A 114 -4.50 8.22 8.33
CA ALA A 114 -5.19 7.01 7.88
C ALA A 114 -4.83 6.64 6.43
N ARG A 115 -4.69 7.65 5.56
CA ARG A 115 -4.23 7.44 4.19
C ARG A 115 -2.78 6.96 4.14
N LEU A 116 -1.88 7.51 4.96
CA LEU A 116 -0.51 7.02 5.09
C LEU A 116 -0.49 5.53 5.43
N ARG A 117 -1.28 5.09 6.43
CA ARG A 117 -1.40 3.66 6.77
C ARG A 117 -1.80 2.84 5.54
N ASP A 118 -2.82 3.30 4.79
CA ASP A 118 -3.29 2.58 3.59
C ASP A 118 -2.22 2.56 2.48
N GLU A 119 -1.46 3.65 2.31
CA GLU A 119 -0.34 3.74 1.37
C GLU A 119 0.81 2.79 1.73
N LEU A 120 1.23 2.74 3.00
CA LEU A 120 2.28 1.83 3.44
C LEU A 120 1.86 0.37 3.29
N HIS A 121 0.60 0.06 3.64
CA HIS A 121 0.05 -1.28 3.45
C HIS A 121 0.01 -1.69 1.97
N ALA A 122 -0.48 -0.81 1.09
CA ALA A 122 -0.51 -1.07 -0.35
C ALA A 122 0.90 -1.22 -0.91
N THR A 123 1.85 -0.43 -0.44
CA THR A 123 3.25 -0.48 -0.86
C THR A 123 3.91 -1.79 -0.46
N ALA A 124 3.71 -2.28 0.77
CA ALA A 124 4.20 -3.60 1.18
C ALA A 124 3.67 -4.71 0.27
N ASN A 125 2.38 -4.66 -0.10
CA ASN A 125 1.79 -5.64 -1.02
C ASN A 125 2.38 -5.54 -2.44
N ARG A 126 2.67 -4.33 -2.93
CA ARG A 126 3.31 -4.12 -4.23
C ARG A 126 4.74 -4.64 -4.23
N VAL A 127 5.52 -4.36 -3.20
CA VAL A 127 6.90 -4.84 -3.07
C VAL A 127 6.94 -6.37 -3.15
N GLU A 128 6.09 -7.05 -2.38
CA GLU A 128 5.99 -8.52 -2.43
C GLU A 128 5.59 -9.02 -3.83
N ARG A 129 4.64 -8.34 -4.48
CA ARG A 129 4.22 -8.72 -5.84
C ARG A 129 5.36 -8.58 -6.85
N VAL A 130 6.08 -7.45 -6.82
CA VAL A 130 7.24 -7.17 -7.70
C VAL A 130 8.38 -8.17 -7.47
N ARG A 131 8.56 -8.60 -6.22
CA ARG A 131 9.54 -9.61 -5.85
C ARG A 131 9.18 -11.01 -6.41
N LEU A 132 7.91 -11.41 -6.32
CA LEU A 132 7.48 -12.77 -6.64
C LEU A 132 7.08 -12.99 -8.10
N VAL A 133 6.68 -11.93 -8.80
CA VAL A 133 6.12 -12.02 -10.16
C VAL A 133 7.06 -11.29 -11.11
N ASP A 134 7.21 -11.84 -12.31
CA ASP A 134 7.92 -11.17 -13.40
C ASP A 134 6.98 -10.19 -14.11
N ASP A 135 7.42 -8.94 -14.27
CA ASP A 135 6.68 -7.84 -14.91
C ASP A 135 5.22 -7.63 -14.39
N PRO A 136 5.00 -7.54 -13.07
CA PRO A 136 3.63 -7.41 -12.56
C PRO A 136 3.06 -6.03 -12.86
N MET A 137 1.77 -6.01 -13.20
CA MET A 137 0.98 -4.78 -13.18
C MET A 137 0.67 -4.39 -11.72
N ILE A 138 0.96 -3.13 -11.38
CA ILE A 138 0.64 -2.55 -10.08
C ILE A 138 -0.32 -1.36 -10.23
N ASP A 139 -1.18 -1.21 -9.22
CA ASP A 139 -2.09 -0.07 -9.16
C ASP A 139 -1.33 1.25 -8.94
N ALA A 140 -2.02 2.38 -9.14
CA ALA A 140 -1.48 3.72 -8.93
C ALA A 140 -0.72 3.86 -7.60
N VAL A 141 0.45 4.51 -7.64
CA VAL A 141 1.39 4.61 -6.51
C VAL A 141 0.73 5.21 -5.26
N ARG A 142 0.01 6.33 -5.45
CA ARG A 142 -0.67 7.08 -4.39
C ARG A 142 -2.08 6.55 -4.11
N VAL A 143 -2.46 6.51 -2.85
CA VAL A 143 -3.86 6.26 -2.46
C VAL A 143 -4.57 7.60 -2.41
N ARG A 144 -5.65 7.79 -3.19
CA ARG A 144 -6.30 9.10 -3.31
C ARG A 144 -7.13 9.50 -2.08
N ALA A 145 -7.68 8.53 -1.36
CA ALA A 145 -8.49 8.75 -0.17
C ALA A 145 -8.29 7.60 0.81
N ALA A 146 -8.33 7.91 2.11
CA ALA A 146 -8.34 6.88 3.14
C ALA A 146 -9.56 5.97 2.94
N ARG A 147 -9.40 4.67 3.24
CA ARG A 147 -10.51 3.72 3.16
C ARG A 147 -11.64 4.11 4.11
N ALA A 148 -12.89 3.82 3.73
CA ALA A 148 -14.09 4.10 4.52
C ALA A 148 -14.04 3.54 5.94
N ALA A 149 -13.32 2.41 6.14
CA ALA A 149 -13.07 1.84 7.47
C ALA A 149 -12.37 2.81 8.44
N SER A 150 -11.70 3.86 7.94
CA SER A 150 -11.06 4.87 8.79
C SER A 150 -12.06 5.74 9.53
N ALA A 151 -13.29 5.88 9.03
CA ALA A 151 -14.33 6.70 9.65
C ALA A 151 -14.80 6.19 11.02
N VAL A 152 -14.47 4.93 11.37
CA VAL A 152 -14.88 4.30 12.63
C VAL A 152 -13.72 4.06 13.60
N LEU A 153 -12.49 4.42 13.22
CA LEU A 153 -11.31 4.18 14.04
C LEU A 153 -10.97 5.40 14.89
N SER A 154 -10.51 5.17 16.12
CA SER A 154 -9.90 6.22 16.93
C SER A 154 -8.49 6.57 16.43
N PRO A 155 -7.95 7.75 16.76
CA PRO A 155 -6.56 8.11 16.46
C PRO A 155 -5.55 7.07 16.97
N GLY A 156 -5.73 6.57 18.20
CA GLY A 156 -4.88 5.52 18.75
C GLY A 156 -4.93 4.21 17.96
N GLN A 157 -6.12 3.81 17.48
CA GLN A 157 -6.28 2.63 16.63
C GLN A 157 -5.61 2.81 15.26
N VAL A 158 -5.72 3.99 14.65
CA VAL A 158 -5.04 4.29 13.38
C VAL A 158 -3.52 4.26 13.56
N LEU A 159 -2.99 4.85 14.63
CA LEU A 159 -1.55 4.81 14.93
C LEU A 159 -1.06 3.38 15.17
N HIS A 160 -1.81 2.57 15.91
CA HIS A 160 -1.46 1.17 16.12
C HIS A 160 -1.44 0.38 14.79
N GLN A 161 -2.44 0.59 13.92
CA GLN A 161 -2.42 -0.03 12.60
C GLN A 161 -1.29 0.49 11.72
N LEU A 162 -0.93 1.77 11.84
CA LEU A 162 0.20 2.37 11.15
C LEU A 162 1.51 1.68 11.56
N ASP A 163 1.71 1.42 12.86
CA ASP A 163 2.87 0.69 13.37
C ASP A 163 2.97 -0.71 12.76
N LEU A 164 1.87 -1.47 12.79
CA LEU A 164 1.83 -2.83 12.24
C LEU A 164 2.17 -2.85 10.73
N VAL A 165 1.67 -1.88 9.96
CA VAL A 165 1.94 -1.85 8.52
C VAL A 165 3.33 -1.29 8.22
N SER A 166 3.88 -0.39 9.04
CA SER A 166 5.25 0.09 8.90
C SER A 166 6.26 -1.01 9.22
N ASP A 167 6.04 -1.78 10.28
CA ASP A 167 6.91 -2.90 10.66
C ASP A 167 6.95 -3.95 9.56
N ARG A 168 5.76 -4.31 9.03
CA ARG A 168 5.66 -5.21 7.88
C ARG A 168 6.39 -4.66 6.66
N LEU A 169 6.24 -3.37 6.33
CA LEU A 169 6.94 -2.78 5.19
C LEU A 169 8.46 -2.83 5.41
N VAL A 170 8.95 -2.46 6.60
CA VAL A 170 10.37 -2.51 6.95
C VAL A 170 10.93 -3.93 6.84
N GLU A 171 10.21 -4.92 7.32
CA GLU A 171 10.58 -6.34 7.20
C GLU A 171 10.73 -6.76 5.73
N VAL A 172 9.72 -6.46 4.91
CA VAL A 172 9.75 -6.79 3.47
C VAL A 172 10.91 -6.07 2.77
N LEU A 173 11.14 -4.79 3.07
CA LEU A 173 12.25 -4.03 2.49
C LEU A 173 13.62 -4.57 2.92
N GLY A 174 13.77 -4.96 4.19
CA GLY A 174 14.99 -5.55 4.72
C GLY A 174 15.32 -6.93 4.14
N ALA A 175 14.32 -7.64 3.62
CA ALA A 175 14.49 -8.93 2.96
C ALA A 175 14.92 -8.82 1.48
N LEU A 176 14.91 -7.62 0.89
CA LEU A 176 15.28 -7.42 -0.51
C LEU A 176 16.80 -7.46 -0.70
N THR A 177 17.26 -8.31 -1.62
CA THR A 177 18.63 -8.30 -2.14
C THR A 177 18.88 -7.05 -3.00
N PRO A 178 20.14 -6.61 -3.16
CA PRO A 178 20.47 -5.43 -3.97
C PRO A 178 19.93 -5.48 -5.42
N GLY A 179 19.86 -6.68 -6.03
CA GLY A 179 19.29 -6.86 -7.37
C GLY A 179 17.76 -6.72 -7.40
N GLU A 180 17.06 -7.11 -6.34
CA GLU A 180 15.59 -7.01 -6.27
C GLU A 180 15.11 -5.56 -6.25
N TRP A 181 15.89 -4.63 -5.68
CA TRP A 181 15.59 -3.19 -5.71
C TRP A 181 15.48 -2.60 -7.12
N ARG A 182 16.11 -3.23 -8.11
CA ARG A 182 16.07 -2.81 -9.52
C ARG A 182 15.02 -3.56 -10.34
N ARG A 183 14.25 -4.48 -9.74
CA ARG A 183 13.13 -5.14 -10.44
C ARG A 183 12.11 -4.10 -10.87
N VAL A 184 11.51 -4.34 -12.03
CA VAL A 184 10.55 -3.44 -12.66
C VAL A 184 9.12 -3.96 -12.53
N ALA A 185 8.17 -3.04 -12.51
CA ALA A 185 6.74 -3.27 -12.54
C ALA A 185 6.09 -2.37 -13.59
N ARG A 186 4.93 -2.79 -14.10
CA ARG A 186 4.11 -1.96 -14.99
C ARG A 186 3.20 -1.05 -14.17
N LEU A 187 3.22 0.23 -14.48
CA LEU A 187 2.39 1.27 -13.87
C LEU A 187 1.62 1.99 -14.98
N GLY A 188 0.41 1.53 -15.26
CA GLY A 188 -0.33 1.95 -16.45
C GLY A 188 0.44 1.58 -17.72
N GLU A 189 0.71 2.57 -18.57
CA GLU A 189 1.50 2.41 -19.80
C GLU A 189 3.02 2.53 -19.57
N GLY A 190 3.45 2.89 -18.35
CA GLY A 190 4.84 3.07 -17.98
C GLY A 190 5.45 1.88 -17.24
N VAL A 191 6.75 1.99 -16.96
CA VAL A 191 7.50 1.08 -16.09
C VAL A 191 8.08 1.86 -14.92
N ILE A 192 8.13 1.23 -13.76
CA ILE A 192 8.75 1.78 -12.56
C ILE A 192 9.60 0.71 -11.89
N THR A 193 10.79 1.08 -11.42
CA THR A 193 11.64 0.22 -10.61
C THR A 193 11.16 0.19 -9.16
N LEU A 194 11.50 -0.87 -8.43
CA LEU A 194 11.08 -1.03 -7.04
C LEU A 194 11.59 0.10 -6.14
N ASP A 195 12.85 0.52 -6.31
CA ASP A 195 13.40 1.70 -5.64
C ASP A 195 12.65 2.99 -5.98
N GLY A 196 12.32 3.23 -7.25
CA GLY A 196 11.55 4.39 -7.70
C GLY A 196 10.14 4.40 -7.11
N LEU A 197 9.48 3.24 -7.03
CA LEU A 197 8.17 3.09 -6.40
C LEU A 197 8.23 3.46 -4.90
N ILE A 198 9.21 2.92 -4.18
CA ILE A 198 9.38 3.19 -2.75
C ILE A 198 9.69 4.67 -2.53
N ASP A 199 10.57 5.23 -3.34
CA ASP A 199 10.95 6.64 -3.29
C ASP A 199 9.74 7.56 -3.49
N ASP A 200 8.94 7.33 -4.54
CA ASP A 200 7.72 8.09 -4.83
C ASP A 200 6.69 8.05 -3.68
N VAL A 201 6.52 6.87 -3.06
CA VAL A 201 5.61 6.71 -1.92
C VAL A 201 6.12 7.49 -0.72
N LEU A 202 7.35 7.23 -0.29
CA LEU A 202 7.89 7.80 0.95
C LEU A 202 8.09 9.31 0.85
N HIS A 203 8.58 9.79 -0.29
CA HIS A 203 8.76 11.22 -0.54
C HIS A 203 7.42 11.96 -0.55
N GLY A 204 6.45 11.47 -1.34
CA GLY A 204 5.13 12.11 -1.40
C GLY A 204 4.39 12.04 -0.06
N ALA A 205 4.54 10.94 0.69
CA ALA A 205 3.96 10.79 2.02
C ALA A 205 4.55 11.80 3.01
N ARG A 206 5.84 12.13 2.88
CA ARG A 206 6.49 13.12 3.74
C ARG A 206 5.94 14.53 3.47
N HIS A 207 5.85 14.93 2.20
CA HIS A 207 5.22 16.21 1.82
C HIS A 207 3.80 16.31 2.37
N ASP A 208 3.02 15.25 2.15
CA ASP A 208 1.65 15.13 2.61
C ASP A 208 1.46 15.38 4.12
N LEU A 209 2.42 14.98 4.95
CA LEU A 209 2.40 15.23 6.39
C LEU A 209 2.96 16.61 6.77
N LEU A 210 4.02 17.07 6.10
CA LEU A 210 4.65 18.37 6.39
C LEU A 210 3.73 19.53 6.01
N ASP A 211 3.03 19.45 4.88
CA ASP A 211 2.06 20.46 4.45
C ASP A 211 1.00 20.72 5.54
N LEU A 212 0.60 19.68 6.28
CA LEU A 212 -0.34 19.82 7.39
C LEU A 212 0.26 20.47 8.63
N MET A 213 1.57 20.32 8.86
CA MET A 213 2.27 20.96 9.97
C MET A 213 2.49 22.45 9.70
N GLU A 214 2.75 22.83 8.45
CA GLU A 214 3.01 24.22 8.05
C GLU A 214 1.76 25.11 8.08
N VAL A 215 0.60 24.57 7.67
CA VAL A 215 -0.69 25.28 7.69
C VAL A 215 -1.07 25.77 9.10
N GLU A 216 -0.46 25.21 10.15
CA GLU A 216 -0.80 25.49 11.55
C GLU A 216 0.23 26.37 12.28
N GLY A 217 1.42 26.52 11.70
CA GLY A 217 2.42 27.51 12.14
C GLY A 217 2.15 28.91 11.61
N GLY A 218 1.28 29.05 10.60
CA GLY A 218 0.84 30.33 10.07
C GLY A 218 -0.21 30.96 10.97
N ALA A 219 0.11 32.12 11.57
CA ALA A 219 -0.85 32.96 12.27
C ALA A 219 -2.12 33.17 11.41
N PRO A 220 -3.32 33.24 12.02
CA PRO A 220 -4.54 33.50 11.26
C PRO A 220 -4.41 34.82 10.48
N PRO A 221 -5.02 34.94 9.28
CA PRO A 221 -5.06 36.22 8.58
C PRO A 221 -5.73 37.26 9.49
N ALA A 222 -5.05 38.39 9.65
CA ALA A 222 -5.52 39.56 10.41
C ALA A 222 -6.79 40.17 9.80
#